data_AF-A0A0G1DWI3-F1
#
_entry.id   AF-A0A0G1DWI3-F1
#
_cell.length_a   1.000
_cell.length_b   1.000
_cell.length_c   1.000
_cell.angle_alpha   90.00
_cell.angle_beta   90.00
_cell.angle_gamma   90.00
#
_symmetry.space_group_name_H-M   'P 1'
#
loop_
_entity.id
_entity.type
_entity.pdbx_description
1 polymer ?
#
loop_
_entity_poly.entity_id
_entity_poly.type
_entity_poly.pdbx_seq_one_letter_code
_entity_poly.pdbx_strand_id
1 'polypeptide(L)'
;MIVEIGTGHPEFNLENPKILSHKFSVCLVFCLLDPQICRRRCLDRAEADPEREFKLDSLERRLSRIFPDQHKTLAKNLSFKYC
;
A
#
# COMPACT_ATOMS: atom_id res chain seq x y z
N MET A 1 0.70 -6.45 14.71
CA MET A 1 1.82 -5.76 14.04
C MET A 1 1.35 -5.41 12.63
N ILE A 2 1.34 -4.14 12.25
CA ILE A 2 0.98 -3.69 10.90
C ILE A 2 2.28 -3.47 10.15
N VAL A 3 2.48 -4.20 9.05
CA VAL A 3 3.64 -4.02 8.16
C VAL A 3 3.13 -3.36 6.88
N GLU A 4 3.46 -2.10 6.68
CA GLU A 4 3.15 -1.38 5.43
C GLU A 4 4.26 -1.67 4.42
N ILE A 5 3.98 -2.50 3.41
CA ILE A 5 4.94 -2.77 2.33
C ILE A 5 4.48 -2.05 1.06
N GLY A 6 5.11 -0.90 0.81
CA GLY A 6 4.86 -0.04 -0.34
C GLY A 6 5.98 -0.08 -1.37
N THR A 7 6.69 -1.20 -1.54
CA THR A 7 7.79 -1.26 -2.50
C THR A 7 7.25 -1.41 -3.92
N GLY A 8 7.94 -0.84 -4.90
CA GLY A 8 7.59 -0.91 -6.32
C GLY A 8 7.69 -2.30 -6.94
N HIS A 9 7.83 -3.36 -6.12
CA HIS A 9 7.98 -4.75 -6.51
C HIS A 9 6.87 -5.58 -5.85
N PRO A 10 5.73 -5.81 -6.55
CA PRO A 10 4.57 -6.52 -6.01
C PRO A 10 4.88 -7.93 -5.49
N GLU A 11 5.87 -8.60 -6.07
CA GLU A 11 6.31 -9.95 -5.72
C GLU A 11 6.97 -9.97 -4.33
N PHE A 12 7.89 -9.05 -4.07
CA PHE A 12 8.53 -8.85 -2.76
C PHE A 12 7.54 -8.49 -1.66
N ASN A 13 6.44 -7.79 -2.02
CA ASN A 13 5.42 -7.41 -1.05
C ASN A 13 4.62 -8.61 -0.53
N LEU A 14 4.65 -9.77 -1.20
CA LEU A 14 3.80 -10.92 -0.86
C LEU A 14 4.57 -12.20 -0.50
N GLU A 15 5.83 -12.33 -0.90
CA GLU A 15 6.70 -13.45 -0.47
C GLU A 15 6.99 -13.42 1.04
N ASN A 16 7.32 -12.24 1.59
CA ASN A 16 7.59 -12.10 3.03
C ASN A 16 6.36 -12.42 3.89
N PRO A 17 5.17 -11.86 3.60
CA PRO A 17 3.93 -12.30 4.24
C PRO A 17 3.67 -13.81 4.13
N LYS A 18 4.14 -14.48 3.05
CA LYS A 18 3.88 -15.91 2.84
C LYS A 18 4.72 -16.72 3.79
N ILE A 19 5.99 -16.39 3.93
CA ILE A 19 6.88 -16.96 4.93
C ILE A 19 6.31 -16.76 6.34
N LEU A 20 5.84 -15.54 6.64
CA LEU A 20 5.26 -15.21 7.95
C LEU A 20 3.92 -15.93 8.21
N SER A 21 3.16 -16.28 7.17
CA SER A 21 1.89 -17.00 7.31
C SER A 21 2.04 -18.39 7.93
N HIS A 22 3.24 -18.98 7.91
CA HIS A 22 3.54 -20.23 8.60
C HIS A 22 3.64 -20.08 10.13
N LYS A 23 3.88 -18.86 10.62
CA LYS A 23 4.05 -18.56 12.05
C LYS A 23 2.93 -17.71 12.62
N PHE A 24 2.24 -16.94 11.78
CA PHE A 24 1.22 -15.97 12.18
C PHE A 24 -0.01 -16.04 11.28
N SER A 25 -1.17 -15.65 11.80
CA SER A 25 -2.34 -15.39 10.96
C SER A 25 -2.12 -14.09 10.20
N VAL A 26 -2.03 -14.18 8.87
CA VAL A 26 -1.80 -13.04 7.99
C VAL A 26 -3.07 -12.78 7.17
N CYS A 27 -3.56 -11.53 7.22
CA CYS A 27 -4.66 -11.04 6.39
C CYS A 27 -4.17 -9.83 5.59
N LEU A 28 -4.50 -9.79 4.30
CA LEU A 28 -4.20 -8.63 3.45
C LEU A 28 -5.42 -7.71 3.40
N VAL A 29 -5.20 -6.41 3.58
CA VAL A 29 -6.24 -5.38 3.46
C VAL A 29 -5.86 -4.47 2.31
N PHE A 30 -6.71 -4.41 1.29
CA PHE A 30 -6.49 -3.55 0.13
C PHE A 30 -7.25 -2.23 0.31
N CYS A 31 -6.55 -1.18 0.68
CA CYS A 31 -7.14 0.15 0.78
C CYS A 31 -7.17 0.81 -0.60
N LEU A 32 -8.35 0.83 -1.24
CA LEU A 32 -8.62 1.76 -2.32
C LEU A 32 -8.70 3.16 -1.71
N LEU A 33 -7.80 4.05 -2.11
CA LEU A 33 -7.83 5.43 -1.67
C LEU A 33 -8.17 6.32 -2.86
N ASP A 34 -9.25 7.08 -2.72
CA ASP A 34 -9.63 8.11 -3.69
C ASP A 34 -8.46 9.11 -3.86
N PRO A 35 -7.99 9.36 -5.10
CA PRO A 35 -6.88 10.26 -5.37
C PRO A 35 -7.07 11.68 -4.81
N GLN A 36 -8.29 12.23 -4.86
CA GLN A 36 -8.59 13.55 -4.34
C GLN A 36 -8.50 13.57 -2.81
N ILE A 37 -9.03 12.55 -2.13
CA ILE A 37 -8.92 12.41 -0.67
C ILE A 37 -7.45 12.27 -0.25
N CYS A 38 -6.66 11.49 -0.99
CA CYS A 38 -5.22 11.35 -0.77
C CYS A 38 -4.49 12.68 -0.89
N ARG A 39 -4.73 13.42 -1.97
CA ARG A 39 -4.13 14.75 -2.18
C ARG A 39 -4.50 15.70 -1.06
N ARG A 40 -5.78 15.77 -0.68
CA ARG A 40 -6.27 16.64 0.41
C ARG A 40 -5.57 16.33 1.73
N ARG A 41 -5.56 15.07 2.16
CA ARG A 41 -4.89 14.65 3.42
C ARG A 41 -3.40 14.94 3.44
N CYS A 42 -2.75 14.86 2.29
CA CYS A 42 -1.34 15.20 2.16
C CYS A 42 -1.10 16.70 2.32
N LEU A 43 -1.93 17.54 1.70
CA LEU A 43 -1.88 18.99 1.86
C LEU A 43 -2.17 19.40 3.31
N ASP A 44 -3.21 18.84 3.93
CA ASP A 44 -3.57 19.14 5.33
C ASP A 44 -2.40 18.82 6.30
N ARG A 45 -1.64 17.74 6.02
CA ARG A 45 -0.47 17.36 6.81
C ARG A 45 0.74 18.26 6.59
N ALA A 46 0.92 18.76 5.37
CA ALA A 46 2.00 19.71 5.06
C ALA A 46 1.72 21.09 5.67
N GLU A 47 0.44 21.48 5.73
CA GLU A 47 0.00 22.71 6.39
C GLU A 47 0.19 22.61 7.92
N ALA A 48 -0.10 21.45 8.51
CA ALA A 48 0.06 21.21 9.95
C ALA A 48 1.53 21.05 10.40
N ASP A 49 2.45 20.74 9.48
CA ASP A 49 3.87 20.49 9.76
C ASP A 49 4.75 21.03 8.62
N PRO A 50 5.17 22.32 8.70
CA PRO A 50 5.91 22.99 7.64
C PRO A 50 7.31 22.40 7.37
N GLU A 51 7.89 21.67 8.31
CA GLU A 51 9.19 20.99 8.12
C GLU A 51 9.05 19.69 7.32
N ARG A 52 7.82 19.20 7.17
CA ARG A 52 7.52 17.97 6.44
C ARG A 52 7.52 18.23 4.94
N GLU A 53 8.59 17.81 4.28
CA GLU A 53 8.73 17.90 2.82
C GLU A 53 7.62 17.07 2.12
N PHE A 54 6.59 17.75 1.60
CA PHE A 54 5.56 17.13 0.79
C PHE A 54 5.91 17.17 -0.69
N LYS A 55 6.18 16.00 -1.27
CA LYS A 55 6.45 15.85 -2.72
C LYS A 55 5.20 15.38 -3.44
N LEU A 56 4.46 16.32 -4.03
CA LEU A 56 3.26 16.04 -4.81
C LEU A 56 3.53 14.98 -5.90
N ASP A 57 4.66 15.11 -6.61
CA ASP A 57 5.07 14.16 -7.66
C ASP A 57 5.22 12.72 -7.16
N SER A 58 5.66 12.56 -5.91
CA SER A 58 5.81 11.23 -5.30
C SER A 58 4.45 10.61 -4.99
N LEU A 59 3.46 11.43 -4.60
CA LEU A 59 2.09 10.97 -4.41
C LEU A 59 1.45 10.59 -5.74
N GLU A 60 1.61 11.42 -6.79
CA GLU A 60 1.04 11.13 -8.10
C GLU A 60 1.62 9.85 -8.71
N ARG A 61 2.94 9.64 -8.60
CA ARG A 61 3.59 8.39 -9.03
C ARG A 61 3.08 7.16 -8.26
N ARG A 62 2.65 7.30 -7.01
CA ARG A 62 2.05 6.19 -6.24
C ARG A 62 0.61 5.93 -6.70
N LEU A 63 -0.16 6.97 -6.97
CA LEU A 63 -1.55 6.90 -7.40
C LEU A 63 -1.71 6.40 -8.84
N SER A 64 -0.72 6.58 -9.71
CA SER A 64 -0.75 6.11 -11.09
C SER A 64 -0.47 4.60 -11.27
N ARG A 65 -0.12 3.90 -10.18
CA ARG A 65 0.14 2.45 -10.23
C ARG A 65 -1.17 1.68 -10.44
N ILE A 66 -1.10 0.59 -11.20
CA ILE A 66 -2.22 -0.33 -11.43
C ILE A 66 -2.47 -1.14 -10.16
N PHE A 67 -3.15 -0.51 -9.20
CA PHE A 67 -3.62 -1.08 -7.95
C PHE A 67 -5.16 -1.00 -7.95
N PRO A 68 -5.89 -2.03 -7.47
CA PRO A 68 -5.43 -3.20 -6.72
C PRO A 68 -5.34 -4.48 -7.56
N ASP A 69 -5.69 -4.47 -8.85
CA ASP A 69 -5.98 -5.70 -9.60
C ASP A 69 -4.79 -6.65 -9.73
N GLN A 70 -3.59 -6.14 -10.00
CA GLN A 70 -2.37 -6.94 -10.03
C GLN A 70 -2.07 -7.59 -8.66
N HIS A 71 -2.30 -6.84 -7.57
CA HIS A 71 -2.00 -7.30 -6.21
C HIS A 71 -3.03 -8.31 -5.69
N LYS A 72 -4.31 -8.14 -6.07
CA LYS A 72 -5.36 -9.14 -5.82
C LYS A 72 -5.07 -10.45 -6.54
N THR A 73 -4.61 -10.37 -7.80
CA THR A 73 -4.24 -11.55 -8.59
C THR A 73 -3.08 -12.31 -7.93
N LEU A 74 -2.03 -11.60 -7.53
CA LEU A 74 -0.90 -12.20 -6.81
C LEU A 74 -1.31 -12.79 -5.45
N ALA A 75 -2.14 -12.09 -4.67
CA ALA A 75 -2.63 -12.58 -3.38
C ALA A 75 -3.44 -13.87 -3.53
N LYS A 76 -4.27 -13.96 -4.58
CA LYS A 76 -5.01 -15.18 -4.93
C LYS A 76 -4.07 -16.32 -5.31
N ASN A 77 -3.06 -16.07 -6.15
CA ASN A 77 -2.08 -17.07 -6.56
C ASN A 77 -1.26 -17.62 -5.38
N LEU A 78 -1.06 -16.80 -4.35
CA LEU A 78 -0.33 -17.17 -3.12
C LEU A 78 -1.24 -17.72 -2.01
N SER A 79 -2.53 -17.91 -2.29
CA SER A 79 -3.56 -18.43 -1.37
C SER A 79 -3.70 -17.63 -0.08
N PHE A 80 -3.57 -16.31 -0.14
CA PHE A 80 -3.89 -15.44 0.99
C PHE A 80 -5.39 -15.25 1.17
N LYS A 81 -5.82 -15.18 2.43
CA LYS A 81 -7.10 -14.57 2.77
C LYS A 81 -6.92 -13.05 2.74
N TYR A 82 -7.80 -12.36 2.05
CA TYR A 82 -7.85 -10.90 2.02
C TYR A 82 -9.28 -10.42 2.26
N CYS A 83 -9.40 -9.25 2.90
CA CYS A 83 -10.66 -8.56 3.16
C CYS A 83 -10.89 -7.46 2.12
#